data_AF-A0A1Z1F906-F1
#
_entry.id   AF-A0A1Z1F906-F1
#
_cell.length_a   1.000
_cell.length_b   1.000
_cell.length_c   1.000
_cell.angle_alpha   90.00
_cell.angle_beta   90.00
_cell.angle_gamma   90.00
#
_symmetry.space_group_name_H-M   'P 1'
#
loop_
_entity.id
_entity.type
_entity.pdbx_description
1 polymer ?
#
loop_
_entity_poly.entity_id
_entity_poly.type
_entity_poly.pdbx_seq_one_letter_code
_entity_poly.pdbx_strand_id
1 'polypeptide(L)'
;MKKLIMLAAAPTVLALAACGPDSAVEEQGDALEERADAVEDYGDDQAAALEEMADEAPTDAREDALNARAEEIDDIGDDRADALNEVADEME
;
A
#
# COMPACT_ATOMS: atom_id res chain seq x y z
N MET A 1 -23.31 35.78 52.42
CA MET A 1 -24.38 35.21 51.55
C MET A 1 -24.40 35.97 50.23
N LYS A 2 -24.58 35.22 49.13
CA LYS A 2 -24.61 35.62 47.71
C LYS A 2 -23.25 35.96 47.09
N LYS A 3 -22.84 35.42 45.94
CA LYS A 3 -23.35 34.35 45.05
C LYS A 3 -22.11 33.86 44.28
N LEU A 4 -21.94 32.55 44.25
CA LEU A 4 -20.85 31.86 43.59
C LEU A 4 -21.20 31.57 42.12
N ILE A 5 -20.15 31.62 41.30
CA ILE A 5 -19.93 30.85 40.07
C ILE A 5 -20.82 31.23 38.87
N MET A 6 -20.30 32.13 38.04
CA MET A 6 -20.48 32.02 36.59
C MET A 6 -19.25 31.28 36.06
N LEU A 7 -19.38 29.97 35.91
CA LEU A 7 -18.42 29.16 35.17
C LEU A 7 -18.59 29.57 33.71
N ALA A 8 -17.65 30.36 33.20
CA ALA A 8 -17.57 30.66 31.79
C ALA A 8 -17.50 29.34 31.03
N ALA A 9 -18.45 29.13 30.12
CA ALA A 9 -18.44 28.00 29.21
C ALA A 9 -17.12 28.05 28.43
N ALA A 10 -16.19 27.16 28.78
CA ALA A 10 -15.05 26.90 27.94
C ALA A 10 -15.59 26.25 26.66
N PRO A 11 -15.40 26.84 25.46
CA PRO A 11 -15.57 26.10 24.24
C PRO A 11 -14.48 25.03 24.24
N THR A 12 -14.97 23.81 24.48
CA THR A 12 -14.36 22.53 24.18
C THR A 12 -13.46 22.59 22.94
N VAL A 13 -12.18 22.28 23.16
CA VAL A 13 -11.35 21.38 22.34
C VAL A 13 -11.79 21.27 20.88
N LEU A 14 -11.26 22.13 20.02
CA LEU A 14 -11.30 21.99 18.56
C LEU A 14 -9.87 22.14 18.01
N ALA A 15 -8.93 21.41 18.61
CA ALA A 15 -7.52 21.38 18.19
C ALA A 15 -7.13 20.02 17.58
N LEU A 16 -8.07 19.32 16.93
CA LEU A 16 -7.78 18.10 16.17
C LEU A 16 -7.80 18.30 14.64
N ALA A 17 -8.10 19.51 14.15
CA ALA A 17 -8.30 19.77 12.72
C ALA A 17 -7.05 20.35 12.03
N ALA A 18 -5.89 19.73 12.20
CA ALA A 18 -4.76 20.05 11.32
C ALA A 18 -4.91 19.38 9.93
N CYS A 19 -5.62 18.26 9.86
CA CYS A 19 -6.24 17.72 8.64
C CYS A 19 -7.69 17.38 8.99
N GLY A 20 -8.65 17.67 8.11
CA GLY A 20 -10.05 17.25 8.31
C GLY A 20 -10.17 15.72 8.26
N PRO A 21 -11.37 15.15 8.45
CA PRO A 21 -11.61 13.77 8.04
C PRO A 21 -11.40 13.64 6.53
N ASP A 22 -10.80 12.54 6.08
CA ASP A 22 -10.58 12.26 4.66
C ASP A 22 -11.89 12.32 3.88
N SER A 23 -11.79 12.78 2.65
CA SER A 23 -12.86 12.73 1.69
C SER A 23 -13.14 11.27 1.30
N ALA A 24 -14.36 10.99 0.85
CA ALA A 24 -14.68 9.66 0.30
C ALA A 24 -13.89 9.32 -0.99
N VAL A 25 -13.17 10.29 -1.55
CA VAL A 25 -12.29 10.11 -2.72
C VAL A 25 -10.91 9.66 -2.24
N GLU A 26 -10.33 10.34 -1.25
CA GLU A 26 -9.09 9.89 -0.58
C GLU A 26 -9.26 8.47 -0.02
N GLU A 27 -10.36 8.15 0.67
CA GLU A 27 -10.61 6.78 1.18
C GLU A 27 -10.69 5.72 0.05
N GLN A 28 -11.05 6.11 -1.18
CA GLN A 28 -11.00 5.23 -2.35
C GLN A 28 -9.59 5.11 -2.93
N GLY A 29 -8.78 6.16 -2.85
CA GLY A 29 -7.35 6.13 -3.18
C GLY A 29 -6.59 5.17 -2.28
N ASP A 30 -6.75 5.31 -0.96
CA ASP A 30 -6.15 4.39 0.03
C ASP A 30 -6.50 2.92 -0.25
N ALA A 31 -7.75 2.65 -0.62
CA ALA A 31 -8.21 1.30 -0.94
C ALA A 31 -7.67 0.76 -2.27
N LEU A 32 -7.19 1.63 -3.17
CA LEU A 32 -6.48 1.24 -4.39
C LEU A 32 -5.01 0.98 -4.11
N GLU A 33 -4.36 1.79 -3.28
CA GLU A 33 -2.98 1.55 -2.80
C GLU A 33 -2.87 0.21 -2.07
N GLU A 34 -3.77 -0.08 -1.14
CA GLU A 34 -3.78 -1.38 -0.43
C GLU A 34 -3.96 -2.57 -1.38
N ARG A 35 -4.61 -2.35 -2.54
CA ARG A 35 -4.72 -3.37 -3.59
C ARG A 35 -3.47 -3.45 -4.46
N ALA A 36 -2.79 -2.34 -4.70
CA ALA A 36 -1.51 -2.31 -5.41
C ALA A 36 -0.48 -3.13 -4.63
N ASP A 37 -0.34 -2.85 -3.32
CA ASP A 37 0.53 -3.60 -2.40
C ASP A 37 0.23 -5.10 -2.46
N ALA A 38 -1.05 -5.49 -2.39
CA ALA A 38 -1.43 -6.90 -2.44
C ALA A 38 -1.14 -7.58 -3.80
N VAL A 39 -1.01 -6.81 -4.87
CA VAL A 39 -0.65 -7.32 -6.21
C VAL A 39 0.86 -7.46 -6.34
N GLU A 40 1.63 -6.48 -5.87
CA GLU A 40 3.10 -6.52 -5.75
C GLU A 40 3.51 -7.73 -4.90
N ASP A 41 3.00 -7.83 -3.66
CA ASP A 41 3.27 -8.95 -2.73
C ASP A 41 3.02 -10.33 -3.37
N TYR A 42 1.98 -10.45 -4.19
CA TYR A 42 1.69 -11.71 -4.87
C TYR A 42 2.69 -12.02 -6.00
N GLY A 43 3.17 -10.99 -6.70
CA GLY A 43 4.25 -11.09 -7.69
C GLY A 43 5.53 -11.57 -7.01
N ASP A 44 5.95 -10.85 -5.96
CA ASP A 44 7.13 -11.13 -5.14
C ASP A 44 7.14 -12.55 -4.60
N ASP A 45 6.05 -12.99 -3.96
CA ASP A 45 5.94 -14.34 -3.39
C ASP A 45 6.13 -15.43 -4.46
N GLN A 46 5.60 -15.18 -5.65
CA GLN A 46 5.67 -16.11 -6.77
C GLN A 46 7.06 -16.10 -7.45
N ALA A 47 7.68 -14.93 -7.56
CA ALA A 47 9.05 -14.76 -8.06
C ALA A 47 10.05 -15.43 -7.10
N ALA A 48 9.95 -15.15 -5.80
CA ALA A 48 10.79 -15.75 -4.76
C ALA A 48 10.71 -17.29 -4.76
N ALA A 49 9.52 -17.87 -4.94
CA ALA A 49 9.37 -19.32 -5.06
C ALA A 49 10.08 -19.90 -6.30
N LEU A 50 10.18 -19.14 -7.39
CA LEU A 50 10.93 -19.55 -8.58
C LEU A 50 12.45 -19.43 -8.38
N GLU A 51 12.90 -18.37 -7.70
CA GLU A 51 14.30 -18.17 -7.34
C GLU A 51 14.81 -19.27 -6.40
N GLU A 52 14.02 -19.69 -5.40
CA GLU A 52 14.38 -20.81 -4.52
C GLU A 52 14.56 -22.11 -5.31
N MET A 53 13.73 -22.35 -6.33
CA MET A 53 13.93 -23.49 -7.23
C MET A 53 15.14 -23.32 -8.16
N ALA A 54 15.50 -22.08 -8.51
CA ALA A 54 16.66 -21.77 -9.33
C ALA A 54 17.96 -22.06 -8.57
N ASP A 55 18.03 -21.70 -7.29
CA ASP A 55 19.16 -21.99 -6.39
C ASP A 55 19.48 -23.49 -6.28
N GLU A 56 18.45 -24.34 -6.40
CA GLU A 56 18.60 -25.80 -6.36
C GLU A 56 18.77 -26.44 -7.75
N ALA A 57 18.83 -25.65 -8.83
CA ALA A 57 18.83 -26.17 -10.18
C ALA A 57 20.12 -26.98 -10.48
N PRO A 58 20.01 -28.14 -11.18
CA PRO A 58 21.17 -28.99 -11.44
C PRO A 58 22.12 -28.47 -12.52
N THR A 59 21.76 -27.38 -13.20
CA THR A 59 22.49 -26.81 -14.32
C THR A 59 22.21 -25.31 -14.44
N ASP A 60 23.22 -24.53 -14.82
CA ASP A 60 23.12 -23.09 -15.06
C ASP A 60 21.97 -22.75 -16.04
N ALA A 61 21.82 -23.50 -17.13
CA ALA A 61 20.74 -23.26 -18.10
C ALA A 61 19.32 -23.43 -17.53
N ARG A 62 19.17 -24.19 -16.43
CA ARG A 62 17.89 -24.37 -15.72
C ARG A 62 17.68 -23.25 -14.71
N GLU A 63 18.73 -22.86 -14.00
CA GLU A 63 18.77 -21.70 -13.10
C GLU A 63 18.39 -20.43 -13.87
N ASP A 64 19.07 -20.14 -14.98
CA ASP A 64 18.81 -18.98 -15.85
C ASP A 64 17.35 -18.93 -16.32
N ALA A 65 16.78 -20.07 -16.70
CA ALA A 65 15.40 -20.15 -17.17
C ALA A 65 14.36 -19.96 -16.06
N LEU A 66 14.71 -20.27 -14.81
CA LEU A 66 13.85 -20.04 -13.65
C LEU A 66 13.95 -18.59 -13.20
N ASN A 67 15.16 -18.03 -13.12
CA ASN A 67 15.39 -16.62 -12.79
C ASN A 67 14.71 -15.69 -13.80
N ALA A 68 14.88 -15.93 -15.11
CA ALA A 68 14.21 -15.12 -16.12
C ALA A 68 12.67 -15.18 -16.03
N ARG A 69 12.13 -16.26 -15.47
CA ARG A 69 10.68 -16.39 -15.24
C ARG A 69 10.26 -15.72 -13.92
N ALA A 70 11.12 -15.71 -12.92
CA ALA A 70 10.90 -14.96 -11.68
C ALA A 70 10.82 -13.46 -12.01
N GLU A 71 11.82 -12.94 -12.74
CA GLU A 71 11.86 -11.56 -13.24
C GLU A 71 10.58 -11.20 -14.03
N GLU A 72 10.13 -12.06 -14.95
CA GLU A 72 8.89 -11.80 -15.71
C GLU A 72 7.64 -11.72 -14.81
N ILE A 73 7.59 -12.47 -13.71
CA ILE A 73 6.44 -12.43 -12.80
C ILE A 73 6.49 -11.19 -11.91
N ASP A 74 7.67 -10.84 -11.43
CA ASP A 74 7.98 -9.64 -10.66
C ASP A 74 7.54 -8.40 -11.44
N ASP A 75 8.05 -8.25 -12.67
CA ASP A 75 7.71 -7.15 -13.59
C ASP A 75 6.17 -7.04 -13.83
N ILE A 76 5.46 -8.16 -13.92
CA ILE A 76 4.00 -8.16 -14.10
C ILE A 76 3.26 -7.70 -12.84
N GLY A 77 3.79 -8.04 -11.66
CA GLY A 77 3.31 -7.57 -10.36
C GLY A 77 3.46 -6.06 -10.26
N ASP A 78 4.68 -5.57 -10.46
CA ASP A 78 5.07 -4.17 -10.44
C ASP A 78 4.23 -3.34 -11.41
N ASP A 79 4.19 -3.71 -12.70
CA ASP A 79 3.45 -2.97 -13.73
C ASP A 79 1.95 -2.81 -13.37
N ARG A 80 1.39 -3.78 -12.65
CA ARG A 80 -0.02 -3.73 -12.21
C ARG A 80 -0.19 -2.93 -10.94
N ALA A 81 0.71 -3.05 -9.97
CA ALA A 81 0.70 -2.25 -8.77
C ALA A 81 0.86 -0.77 -9.13
N ASP A 82 1.80 -0.44 -10.02
CA ASP A 82 2.01 0.90 -10.56
C ASP A 82 0.76 1.47 -11.23
N ALA A 83 0.08 0.68 -12.06
CA ALA A 83 -1.16 1.12 -12.71
C ALA A 83 -2.31 1.38 -11.73
N LEU A 84 -2.31 0.74 -10.55
CA LEU A 84 -3.28 1.01 -9.49
C LEU A 84 -2.89 2.24 -8.68
N ASN A 85 -1.60 2.37 -8.34
CA ASN A 85 -1.06 3.52 -7.62
C ASN A 85 -1.19 4.82 -8.44
N GLU A 86 -0.97 4.80 -9.76
CA GLU A 86 -1.17 5.98 -10.60
C GLU A 86 -2.62 6.48 -10.54
N VAL A 87 -3.60 5.58 -10.39
CA VAL A 87 -5.00 5.97 -10.20
C VAL A 87 -5.25 6.47 -8.77
N ALA A 88 -4.62 5.87 -7.77
CA ALA A 88 -4.73 6.30 -6.38
C ALA A 88 -4.14 7.70 -6.15
N ASP A 89 -2.99 7.99 -6.74
CA ASP A 89 -2.31 9.30 -6.71
C ASP A 89 -3.18 10.43 -7.29
N GLU A 90 -4.04 10.13 -8.27
CA GLU A 90 -5.01 11.11 -8.79
C GLU A 90 -6.15 11.41 -7.81
N MET A 91 -6.27 10.66 -6.72
CA MET A 91 -7.35 10.71 -5.72
C MET A 91 -6.92 11.31 -4.36
N GLU A 92 -5.63 11.55 -4.13
CA GLU A 92 -5.06 12.38 -3.05
C GLU A 92 -5.18 13.90 -3.31
#